data_AF-A0A533HTQ1-F1
#
_entry.id   AF-A0A533HTQ1-F1
#
_cell.length_a   1.000
_cell.length_b   1.000
_cell.length_c   1.000
_cell.angle_alpha   90.00
_cell.angle_beta   90.00
_cell.angle_gamma   90.00
#
_symmetry.space_group_name_H-M   'P 1'
#
loop_
_entity.id
_entity.type
_entity.pdbx_description
1 polymer ?
#
loop_
_entity_poly.entity_id
_entity_poly.type
_entity_poly.pdbx_seq_one_letter_code
_entity_poly.pdbx_strand_id
1 'polypeptide(L)'
;MSGPGFANIRTFSRSGNKAGQSVDQVLGEAERDPQYSSHVDQPKPPELIFGVTVDEVRQAHAALLANRKTKVQVKGEVKERAIRKDRHTLAGCVMSYPVPREQVLSDADEWQRYLEWRELNLKWLKKLWGDNLKSVIQHSDEPYLHLHALGLPVSDAGCDARTMNPAYMIKRRVLEQERTVGKSNKDALKIANRAYRAEGRKLQDGYHTAVGIPSGLTRFGPRRRRLTRAQWHEEKERARAISDHNLQADLREIVRERASLNSEVENLTSKKSDLNVQLDEIKAVSRGILDQATNSARQITAAAQSEQEKIAQEAKRIRSDRNEFEAESARIKQELDLRNVALTKRERQSELILDNVAYAVENLEKAVNTAIFQRSGEKITAKHMAADQFGDLCKVLGKDDPTRLDWLRVWSLCTPSTGYTLAMPERVVVALEGAFKKIEDFSIKIAQLREEARLKGIEDAQVSAQKIVEAARLTAADTEKSAINSADSLLSDAKAQSKAIIAAAEKQASTINTDAAFIMDQAREVKVQADEILTAAETEATRLVQQEVRNRRLEPQARAWAAFARLLKEGVKAVFGEAGYQRLADWINPRWSAHPDNPERPIERQPAQTVSRGPAP
;
A
#
# COMPACT_ATOMS: atom_id res chain seq x y z
N MET A 1 -18.16 15.40 57.36
CA MET A 1 -17.03 14.99 58.25
C MET A 1 -16.91 13.47 58.27
N SER A 2 -15.76 12.90 57.93
CA SER A 2 -15.59 11.44 57.84
C SER A 2 -15.82 10.72 59.18
N GLY A 3 -16.27 9.46 59.12
CA GLY A 3 -16.43 8.58 60.27
C GLY A 3 -15.58 7.31 60.14
N PRO A 4 -15.72 6.35 61.06
CA PRO A 4 -15.20 5.01 60.83
C PRO A 4 -16.03 4.32 59.72
N GLY A 5 -15.37 3.62 58.80
CA GLY A 5 -16.06 2.92 57.72
C GLY A 5 -17.01 1.83 58.24
N PHE A 6 -18.29 1.87 57.85
CA PHE A 6 -19.30 0.88 58.23
C PHE A 6 -19.61 -0.09 57.08
N ALA A 7 -19.42 -1.39 57.34
CA ALA A 7 -19.96 -2.50 56.54
C ALA A 7 -20.27 -3.68 57.48
N ASN A 8 -21.45 -4.29 57.31
CA ASN A 8 -21.95 -5.35 58.18
C ASN A 8 -22.70 -6.43 57.37
N ILE A 9 -22.09 -7.61 57.26
CA ILE A 9 -22.70 -8.80 56.61
C ILE A 9 -23.47 -9.62 57.63
N ARG A 10 -24.78 -9.76 57.41
CA ARG A 10 -25.67 -10.72 58.08
C ARG A 10 -26.20 -11.76 57.09
N THR A 11 -26.84 -12.80 57.61
CA THR A 11 -27.48 -13.86 56.81
C THR A 11 -28.78 -14.28 57.50
N PHE A 12 -29.78 -14.66 56.71
CA PHE A 12 -31.17 -14.80 57.17
C PHE A 12 -31.81 -16.12 56.70
N SER A 13 -32.65 -16.69 57.56
CA SER A 13 -33.44 -17.91 57.32
C SER A 13 -34.89 -17.59 56.97
N ARG A 14 -35.62 -18.53 56.36
CA ARG A 14 -37.06 -18.35 56.08
C ARG A 14 -37.90 -18.38 57.37
N SER A 15 -37.50 -19.18 58.36
CA SER A 15 -38.00 -18.98 59.73
C SER A 15 -37.41 -17.70 60.32
N GLY A 16 -38.26 -16.80 60.82
CA GLY A 16 -37.83 -15.63 61.57
C GLY A 16 -37.04 -16.00 62.83
N ASN A 17 -36.09 -15.14 63.21
CA ASN A 17 -35.33 -15.30 64.45
C ASN A 17 -36.08 -14.70 65.67
N LYS A 18 -35.48 -14.77 66.87
CA LYS A 18 -36.10 -14.25 68.12
C LYS A 18 -36.36 -12.73 68.13
N ALA A 19 -35.84 -11.99 67.15
CA ALA A 19 -36.05 -10.56 66.92
C ALA A 19 -36.75 -10.30 65.57
N GLY A 20 -37.64 -11.21 65.16
CA GLY A 20 -38.43 -11.12 63.92
C GLY A 20 -37.71 -11.57 62.64
N GLN A 21 -36.41 -11.25 62.52
CA GLN A 21 -35.72 -11.23 61.22
C GLN A 21 -35.78 -12.56 60.45
N SER A 22 -36.49 -12.55 59.32
CA SER A 22 -36.57 -13.60 58.30
C SER A 22 -36.02 -13.09 56.95
N VAL A 23 -35.95 -13.97 55.94
CA VAL A 23 -35.76 -13.57 54.54
C VAL A 23 -36.84 -12.57 54.11
N ASP A 24 -38.10 -12.87 54.42
CA ASP A 24 -39.24 -12.11 53.93
C ASP A 24 -39.30 -10.70 54.52
N GLN A 25 -39.02 -10.55 55.83
CA GLN A 25 -38.88 -9.23 56.47
C GLN A 25 -37.76 -8.42 55.81
N VAL A 26 -36.58 -9.01 55.60
CA VAL A 26 -35.40 -8.29 55.09
C VAL A 26 -35.60 -7.86 53.64
N LEU A 27 -36.30 -8.65 52.82
CA LEU A 27 -36.65 -8.25 51.46
C LEU A 27 -37.77 -7.18 51.46
N GLY A 28 -38.79 -7.28 52.30
CA GLY A 28 -39.83 -6.25 52.42
C GLY A 28 -39.28 -4.90 52.92
N GLU A 29 -38.46 -4.92 53.97
CA GLU A 29 -37.80 -3.73 54.55
C GLU A 29 -36.81 -3.06 53.57
N ALA A 30 -36.20 -3.84 52.68
CA ALA A 30 -35.36 -3.39 51.58
C ALA A 30 -36.18 -2.77 50.42
N GLU A 31 -37.37 -3.29 50.14
CA GLU A 31 -38.27 -2.81 49.08
C GLU A 31 -39.20 -1.66 49.51
N ARG A 32 -39.19 -1.32 50.80
CA ARG A 32 -40.13 -0.40 51.47
C ARG A 32 -41.59 -0.85 51.48
N ASP A 33 -41.79 -2.16 51.70
CA ASP A 33 -43.10 -2.72 52.05
C ASP A 33 -43.65 -2.04 53.33
N PRO A 34 -44.85 -1.44 53.30
CA PRO A 34 -45.46 -0.78 54.46
C PRO A 34 -45.61 -1.68 55.70
N GLN A 35 -45.68 -3.00 55.55
CA GLN A 35 -45.71 -3.95 56.67
C GLN A 35 -44.39 -3.96 57.47
N TYR A 36 -43.27 -3.66 56.82
CA TYR A 36 -41.92 -3.80 57.39
C TYR A 36 -41.17 -2.47 57.57
N SER A 37 -41.60 -1.39 56.91
CA SER A 37 -40.97 -0.06 56.97
C SER A 37 -41.71 0.96 57.85
N SER A 38 -42.53 0.52 58.81
CA SER A 38 -43.30 1.37 59.74
C SER A 38 -42.47 2.27 60.69
N HIS A 39 -41.15 2.24 60.58
CA HIS A 39 -40.21 3.09 61.32
C HIS A 39 -39.60 4.23 60.48
N VAL A 40 -40.03 4.36 59.22
CA VAL A 40 -39.62 5.43 58.29
C VAL A 40 -40.83 6.33 58.05
N ASP A 41 -40.71 7.63 58.34
CA ASP A 41 -41.85 8.57 58.30
C ASP A 41 -42.43 8.76 56.90
N GLN A 42 -41.57 8.72 55.88
CA GLN A 42 -41.92 8.88 54.46
C GLN A 42 -41.06 7.93 53.61
N PRO A 43 -41.39 6.63 53.57
CA PRO A 43 -40.60 5.64 52.85
C PRO A 43 -40.63 5.92 51.34
N LYS A 44 -39.46 5.77 50.69
CA LYS A 44 -39.29 5.98 49.25
C LYS A 44 -38.88 4.69 48.55
N PRO A 45 -39.33 4.42 47.31
CA PRO A 45 -38.83 3.30 46.54
C PRO A 45 -37.30 3.29 46.47
N PRO A 46 -36.64 2.13 46.67
CA PRO A 46 -35.19 2.05 46.67
C PRO A 46 -34.59 2.33 45.28
N GLU A 47 -33.46 3.02 45.23
CA GLU A 47 -32.71 3.21 43.98
C GLU A 47 -31.86 1.97 43.69
N LEU A 48 -32.04 1.35 42.52
CA LEU A 48 -31.27 0.18 42.09
C LEU A 48 -29.90 0.60 41.55
N ILE A 49 -28.83 0.22 42.26
CA ILE A 49 -27.44 0.56 41.92
C ILE A 49 -26.79 -0.54 41.08
N PHE A 50 -27.14 -1.81 41.32
CA PHE A 50 -26.61 -2.94 40.56
C PHE A 50 -27.50 -4.19 40.63
N GLY A 51 -27.53 -4.95 39.53
CA GLY A 51 -28.16 -6.27 39.49
C GLY A 51 -29.64 -6.18 39.18
N VAL A 52 -30.45 -6.94 39.92
CA VAL A 52 -31.91 -7.04 39.73
C VAL A 52 -32.67 -6.38 40.88
N THR A 53 -33.97 -6.13 40.70
CA THR A 53 -34.86 -5.57 41.74
C THR A 53 -35.02 -6.50 42.96
N VAL A 54 -35.58 -5.98 44.05
CA VAL A 54 -35.76 -6.76 45.29
C VAL A 54 -36.74 -7.91 45.10
N ASP A 55 -37.83 -7.72 44.35
CA ASP A 55 -38.71 -8.83 43.97
C ASP A 55 -38.04 -9.85 43.04
N GLU A 56 -37.21 -9.44 42.08
CA GLU A 56 -36.44 -10.42 41.29
C GLU A 56 -35.46 -11.24 42.17
N VAL A 57 -34.90 -10.65 43.25
CA VAL A 57 -34.16 -11.43 44.27
C VAL A 57 -35.09 -12.40 45.03
N ARG A 58 -36.33 -11.99 45.35
CA ARG A 58 -37.35 -12.83 46.00
C ARG A 58 -37.74 -14.02 45.11
N GLN A 59 -38.00 -13.78 43.83
CA GLN A 59 -38.27 -14.82 42.82
C GLN A 59 -37.06 -15.75 42.63
N ALA A 60 -35.85 -15.20 42.48
CA ALA A 60 -34.63 -15.99 42.32
C ALA A 60 -34.30 -16.84 43.57
N HIS A 61 -34.61 -16.35 44.78
CA HIS A 61 -34.50 -17.12 46.02
C HIS A 61 -35.48 -18.29 46.05
N ALA A 62 -36.75 -18.06 45.69
CA ALA A 62 -37.76 -19.10 45.60
C ALA A 62 -37.36 -20.18 44.58
N ALA A 63 -36.93 -19.79 43.38
CA ALA A 63 -36.47 -20.69 42.33
C ALA A 63 -35.22 -21.49 42.75
N LEU A 64 -34.23 -20.85 43.39
CA LEU A 64 -33.04 -21.52 43.93
C LEU A 64 -33.42 -22.60 44.96
N LEU A 65 -34.39 -22.33 45.85
CA LEU A 65 -34.80 -23.29 46.88
C LEU A 65 -35.76 -24.39 46.37
N ALA A 66 -36.45 -24.17 45.25
CA ALA A 66 -37.22 -25.21 44.55
C ALA A 66 -36.28 -26.19 43.82
N ASN A 67 -35.26 -25.66 43.14
CA ASN A 67 -34.33 -26.43 42.30
C ASN A 67 -33.16 -27.07 43.07
N ARG A 68 -33.13 -26.97 44.41
CA ARG A 68 -32.04 -27.49 45.26
C ARG A 68 -32.58 -28.39 46.37
N LYS A 69 -31.90 -29.51 46.60
CA LYS A 69 -32.18 -30.44 47.70
C LYS A 69 -30.92 -30.66 48.53
N THR A 70 -31.10 -30.91 49.82
CA THR A 70 -30.03 -31.31 50.74
C THR A 70 -30.04 -32.83 50.91
N LYS A 71 -28.86 -33.46 50.88
CA LYS A 71 -28.69 -34.90 51.13
C LYS A 71 -28.51 -35.12 52.63
N VAL A 72 -29.34 -35.97 53.22
CA VAL A 72 -29.31 -36.33 54.65
C VAL A 72 -29.25 -37.84 54.81
N GLN A 73 -28.39 -38.33 55.70
CA GLN A 73 -28.44 -39.74 56.10
C GLN A 73 -29.60 -39.99 57.06
N VAL A 74 -30.40 -41.02 56.78
CA VAL A 74 -31.54 -41.46 57.59
C VAL A 74 -31.46 -42.99 57.68
N LYS A 75 -31.18 -43.53 58.86
CA LYS A 75 -30.96 -44.97 59.08
C LYS A 75 -29.92 -45.59 58.13
N GLY A 76 -28.83 -44.87 57.84
CA GLY A 76 -27.76 -45.28 56.92
C GLY A 76 -27.99 -44.90 55.45
N GLU A 77 -29.25 -44.79 55.00
CA GLU A 77 -29.58 -44.41 53.63
C GLU A 77 -29.41 -42.90 53.40
N VAL A 78 -28.82 -42.50 52.27
CA VAL A 78 -28.77 -41.09 51.85
C VAL A 78 -30.08 -40.72 51.16
N LYS A 79 -30.86 -39.82 51.74
CA LYS A 79 -32.14 -39.35 51.19
C LYS A 79 -32.09 -37.86 50.88
N GLU A 80 -32.68 -37.48 49.76
CA GLU A 80 -32.81 -36.07 49.37
C GLU A 80 -34.03 -35.44 50.05
N ARG A 81 -33.87 -34.22 50.59
CA ARG A 81 -34.94 -33.43 51.22
C ARG A 81 -34.85 -31.98 50.77
N ALA A 82 -35.97 -31.25 50.81
CA ALA A 82 -36.00 -29.82 50.54
C ALA A 82 -35.12 -29.02 51.52
N ILE A 83 -34.62 -27.85 51.11
CA ILE A 83 -33.82 -26.98 51.98
C ILE A 83 -34.67 -26.50 53.17
N ARG A 84 -34.25 -26.86 54.40
CA ARG A 84 -34.98 -26.58 55.64
C ARG A 84 -35.27 -25.09 55.83
N LYS A 85 -36.40 -24.74 56.45
CA LYS A 85 -36.80 -23.33 56.70
C LYS A 85 -35.82 -22.58 57.63
N ASP A 86 -35.10 -23.28 58.50
CA ASP A 86 -34.07 -22.73 59.40
C ASP A 86 -32.69 -22.53 58.76
N ARG A 87 -32.48 -23.02 57.52
CA ARG A 87 -31.24 -22.75 56.79
C ARG A 87 -31.19 -21.25 56.45
N HIS A 88 -30.05 -20.63 56.75
CA HIS A 88 -29.77 -19.28 56.27
C HIS A 88 -29.56 -19.34 54.75
N THR A 89 -30.39 -18.64 53.99
CA THR A 89 -30.50 -18.78 52.52
C THR A 89 -30.42 -17.44 51.78
N LEU A 90 -30.48 -16.32 52.51
CA LEU A 90 -30.17 -14.97 52.02
C LEU A 90 -28.94 -14.43 52.79
N ALA A 91 -28.03 -13.76 52.09
CA ALA A 91 -27.01 -12.88 52.66
C ALA A 91 -27.41 -11.42 52.42
N GLY A 92 -27.18 -10.57 53.42
CA GLY A 92 -27.38 -9.13 53.32
C GLY A 92 -26.17 -8.39 53.87
N CYS A 93 -25.62 -7.44 53.12
CA CYS A 93 -24.61 -6.50 53.61
C CYS A 93 -25.21 -5.10 53.67
N VAL A 94 -25.08 -4.43 54.81
CA VAL A 94 -25.41 -3.01 54.95
C VAL A 94 -24.12 -2.21 55.05
N MET A 95 -23.95 -1.22 54.16
CA MET A 95 -22.85 -0.27 54.17
C MET A 95 -23.43 1.14 54.25
N SER A 96 -22.96 1.97 55.17
CA SER A 96 -23.55 3.28 55.45
C SER A 96 -22.50 4.37 55.32
N TYR A 97 -22.87 5.46 54.63
CA TYR A 97 -22.01 6.62 54.52
C TYR A 97 -22.03 7.41 55.84
N PRO A 98 -20.87 7.82 56.39
CA PRO A 98 -20.80 8.35 57.76
C PRO A 98 -21.21 9.83 57.87
N VAL A 99 -21.65 10.46 56.79
CA VAL A 99 -22.06 11.87 56.75
C VAL A 99 -23.58 11.94 56.56
N PRO A 100 -24.32 12.77 57.34
CA PRO A 100 -25.77 12.83 57.24
C PRO A 100 -26.25 13.17 55.83
N ARG A 101 -27.34 12.53 55.39
CA ARG A 101 -27.92 12.67 54.05
C ARG A 101 -28.11 14.14 53.65
N GLU A 102 -28.56 14.99 54.56
CA GLU A 102 -28.80 16.41 54.30
C GLU A 102 -27.51 17.16 53.97
N GLN A 103 -26.40 16.87 54.67
CA GLN A 103 -25.10 17.43 54.29
C GLN A 103 -24.71 16.94 52.89
N VAL A 104 -24.74 15.63 52.65
CA VAL A 104 -24.34 15.01 51.36
C VAL A 104 -25.17 15.48 50.16
N LEU A 105 -26.43 15.88 50.36
CA LEU A 105 -27.29 16.46 49.32
C LEU A 105 -27.15 18.00 49.18
N SER A 106 -26.50 18.67 50.13
CA SER A 106 -26.32 20.14 50.16
C SER A 106 -24.90 20.61 49.81
N ASP A 107 -23.94 19.68 49.82
CA ASP A 107 -22.51 19.87 49.65
C ASP A 107 -22.08 19.03 48.45
N ALA A 108 -21.74 19.68 47.34
CA ALA A 108 -21.50 18.97 46.09
C ALA A 108 -20.14 18.24 46.07
N ASP A 109 -19.20 18.56 46.96
CA ASP A 109 -17.95 17.80 47.13
C ASP A 109 -18.18 16.52 47.92
N GLU A 110 -18.94 16.60 49.03
CA GLU A 110 -19.33 15.42 49.81
C GLU A 110 -20.30 14.50 49.01
N TRP A 111 -21.06 15.04 48.04
CA TRP A 111 -21.82 14.24 47.05
C TRP A 111 -20.92 13.39 46.13
N GLN A 112 -19.84 13.94 45.57
CA GLN A 112 -18.92 13.15 44.74
C GLN A 112 -18.19 12.09 45.56
N ARG A 113 -17.70 12.46 46.75
CA ARG A 113 -17.08 11.53 47.69
C ARG A 113 -18.05 10.43 48.15
N TYR A 114 -19.37 10.65 48.09
CA TYR A 114 -20.39 9.62 48.27
C TYR A 114 -20.51 8.69 47.05
N LEU A 115 -20.54 9.22 45.82
CA LEU A 115 -20.58 8.40 44.60
C LEU A 115 -19.32 7.54 44.43
N GLU A 116 -18.14 8.10 44.68
CA GLU A 116 -16.86 7.36 44.66
C GLU A 116 -16.86 6.23 45.70
N TRP A 117 -17.32 6.51 46.92
CA TRP A 117 -17.53 5.50 47.95
C TRP A 117 -18.53 4.41 47.52
N ARG A 118 -19.61 4.77 46.82
CA ARG A 118 -20.63 3.83 46.32
C ARG A 118 -20.02 2.85 45.32
N GLU A 119 -19.25 3.34 44.35
CA GLU A 119 -18.61 2.48 43.34
C GLU A 119 -17.47 1.62 43.94
N LEU A 120 -16.72 2.14 44.92
CA LEU A 120 -15.75 1.36 45.70
C LEU A 120 -16.42 0.21 46.46
N ASN A 121 -17.59 0.44 47.09
CA ASN A 121 -18.39 -0.61 47.71
C ASN A 121 -18.85 -1.64 46.68
N LEU A 122 -19.36 -1.20 45.52
CA LEU A 122 -19.81 -2.11 44.47
C LEU A 122 -18.67 -3.00 43.93
N LYS A 123 -17.48 -2.42 43.72
CA LYS A 123 -16.25 -3.13 43.33
C LYS A 123 -15.82 -4.15 44.40
N TRP A 124 -15.90 -3.78 45.68
CA TRP A 124 -15.60 -4.69 46.80
C TRP A 124 -16.61 -5.84 46.93
N LEU A 125 -17.91 -5.56 46.82
CA LEU A 125 -18.98 -6.56 46.87
C LEU A 125 -18.89 -7.57 45.72
N LYS A 126 -18.68 -7.09 44.48
CA LYS A 126 -18.45 -7.93 43.30
C LYS A 126 -17.27 -8.88 43.52
N LYS A 127 -16.15 -8.38 44.09
CA LYS A 127 -14.98 -9.21 44.43
C LYS A 127 -15.23 -10.19 45.59
N LEU A 128 -16.09 -9.85 46.55
CA LEU A 128 -16.34 -10.67 47.74
C LEU A 128 -17.34 -11.82 47.48
N TRP A 129 -18.35 -11.60 46.64
CA TRP A 129 -19.45 -12.56 46.43
C TRP A 129 -19.53 -13.13 45.01
N GLY A 130 -18.96 -12.45 44.00
CA GLY A 130 -19.09 -12.85 42.59
C GLY A 130 -20.55 -13.01 42.19
N ASP A 131 -20.86 -14.09 41.46
CA ASP A 131 -22.20 -14.46 40.99
C ASP A 131 -23.25 -14.62 42.12
N ASN A 132 -22.82 -14.70 43.38
CA ASN A 132 -23.74 -14.74 44.52
C ASN A 132 -24.32 -13.36 44.86
N LEU A 133 -23.71 -12.24 44.43
CA LEU A 133 -24.31 -10.92 44.54
C LEU A 133 -25.45 -10.79 43.51
N LYS A 134 -26.66 -10.45 43.95
CA LYS A 134 -27.85 -10.36 43.08
C LYS A 134 -28.42 -8.95 42.96
N SER A 135 -28.36 -8.16 44.03
CA SER A 135 -28.80 -6.76 43.99
C SER A 135 -27.91 -5.89 44.89
N VAL A 136 -27.71 -4.64 44.50
CA VAL A 136 -27.32 -3.55 45.41
C VAL A 136 -28.32 -2.42 45.21
N ILE A 137 -28.98 -2.03 46.29
CA ILE A 137 -29.92 -0.90 46.32
C ILE A 137 -29.43 0.18 47.29
N GLN A 138 -29.95 1.38 47.12
CA GLN A 138 -29.66 2.55 47.96
C GLN A 138 -30.96 3.09 48.58
N HIS A 139 -30.91 3.40 49.88
CA HIS A 139 -31.97 4.09 50.61
C HIS A 139 -31.59 5.57 50.82
N SER A 140 -32.53 6.46 50.55
CA SER A 140 -32.36 7.94 50.54
C SER A 140 -33.48 8.69 51.29
N ASP A 141 -34.27 7.95 52.06
CA ASP A 141 -35.34 8.38 52.95
C ASP A 141 -34.91 8.44 54.43
N GLU A 142 -33.86 7.71 54.81
CA GLU A 142 -33.28 7.71 56.17
C GLU A 142 -32.26 8.85 56.43
N PRO A 143 -31.80 9.04 57.70
CA PRO A 143 -30.86 10.11 58.07
C PRO A 143 -29.46 10.01 57.44
N TYR A 144 -29.06 8.82 56.98
CA TYR A 144 -27.77 8.56 56.32
C TYR A 144 -28.00 7.77 55.03
N LEU A 145 -27.34 8.19 53.94
CA LEU A 145 -27.33 7.42 52.70
C LEU A 145 -26.61 6.09 52.94
N HIS A 146 -27.26 4.99 52.56
CA HIS A 146 -26.72 3.66 52.78
C HIS A 146 -27.17 2.66 51.73
N LEU A 147 -26.38 1.60 51.58
CA LEU A 147 -26.53 0.58 50.56
C LEU A 147 -26.90 -0.76 51.23
N HIS A 148 -27.89 -1.45 50.67
CA HIS A 148 -28.20 -2.84 50.97
C HIS A 148 -27.77 -3.70 49.80
N ALA A 149 -26.81 -4.59 50.02
CA ALA A 149 -26.41 -5.60 49.03
C ALA A 149 -27.05 -6.94 49.40
N LEU A 150 -27.84 -7.49 48.47
CA LEU A 150 -28.56 -8.76 48.62
C LEU A 150 -27.85 -9.85 47.84
N GLY A 151 -27.61 -10.99 48.50
CA GLY A 151 -26.84 -12.09 47.95
C GLY A 151 -27.48 -13.46 48.17
N LEU A 152 -27.46 -14.29 47.13
CA LEU A 152 -27.99 -15.66 47.14
C LEU A 152 -26.84 -16.67 46.96
N PRO A 153 -26.75 -17.72 47.80
CA PRO A 153 -25.65 -18.70 47.77
C PRO A 153 -25.83 -19.71 46.62
N VAL A 154 -25.84 -19.23 45.38
CA VAL A 154 -26.02 -20.06 44.18
C VAL A 154 -24.88 -21.07 43.99
N SER A 155 -23.67 -20.74 44.44
CA SER A 155 -22.50 -21.63 44.37
C SER A 155 -22.39 -22.65 45.52
N ASP A 156 -23.18 -22.53 46.60
CA ASP A 156 -23.26 -23.56 47.64
C ASP A 156 -24.43 -24.52 47.35
N ALA A 157 -24.11 -25.79 47.07
CA ALA A 157 -25.11 -26.80 46.76
C ALA A 157 -26.11 -27.10 47.91
N GLY A 158 -25.78 -26.71 49.15
CA GLY A 158 -26.67 -26.78 50.31
C GLY A 158 -27.47 -25.50 50.59
N CYS A 159 -27.28 -24.46 49.75
CA CYS A 159 -27.84 -23.12 49.86
C CYS A 159 -27.58 -22.44 51.22
N ASP A 160 -26.43 -22.69 51.85
CA ASP A 160 -26.09 -22.04 53.12
C ASP A 160 -25.44 -20.67 52.91
N ALA A 161 -26.22 -19.59 53.04
CA ALA A 161 -25.73 -18.21 52.89
C ALA A 161 -24.61 -17.83 53.87
N ARG A 162 -24.37 -18.61 54.94
CA ARG A 162 -23.23 -18.40 55.84
C ARG A 162 -21.88 -18.68 55.16
N THR A 163 -21.85 -19.34 53.99
CA THR A 163 -20.62 -19.49 53.20
C THR A 163 -20.15 -18.17 52.59
N MET A 164 -21.07 -17.23 52.32
CA MET A 164 -20.80 -15.90 51.77
C MET A 164 -20.14 -14.93 52.77
N ASN A 165 -19.74 -15.41 53.95
CA ASN A 165 -19.00 -14.66 54.95
C ASN A 165 -17.75 -15.46 55.38
N PRO A 166 -16.52 -15.01 55.02
CA PRO A 166 -15.28 -15.73 55.31
C PRO A 166 -15.08 -16.12 56.79
N ALA A 167 -15.58 -15.31 57.74
CA ALA A 167 -15.46 -15.60 59.17
C ALA A 167 -16.28 -16.84 59.59
N TYR A 168 -17.47 -17.04 59.01
CA TYR A 168 -18.25 -18.26 59.22
C TYR A 168 -17.62 -19.47 58.51
N MET A 169 -17.02 -19.29 57.33
CA MET A 169 -16.31 -20.35 56.62
C MET A 169 -15.10 -20.89 57.38
N ILE A 170 -14.21 -20.01 57.88
CA ILE A 170 -13.07 -20.48 58.68
C ILE A 170 -13.53 -21.12 59.99
N LYS A 171 -14.61 -20.61 60.60
CA LYS A 171 -15.20 -21.20 61.81
C LYS A 171 -15.73 -22.62 61.54
N ARG A 172 -16.39 -22.85 60.40
CA ARG A 172 -16.86 -24.18 59.99
C ARG A 172 -15.69 -25.13 59.77
N ARG A 173 -14.67 -24.70 59.02
CA ARG A 173 -13.46 -25.49 58.73
C ARG A 173 -12.71 -25.88 60.01
N VAL A 174 -12.40 -24.91 60.88
CA VAL A 174 -11.64 -25.14 62.11
C VAL A 174 -12.43 -25.98 63.12
N LEU A 175 -13.74 -25.76 63.26
CA LEU A 175 -14.56 -26.59 64.17
C LEU A 175 -14.56 -28.06 63.75
N GLU A 176 -14.58 -28.34 62.45
CA GLU A 176 -14.56 -29.72 61.95
C GLU A 176 -13.17 -30.35 62.13
N GLN A 177 -12.10 -29.66 61.73
CA GLN A 177 -10.71 -30.14 61.92
C GLN A 177 -10.42 -30.47 63.39
N GLU A 178 -10.81 -29.62 64.32
CA GLU A 178 -10.57 -29.83 65.75
C GLU A 178 -11.40 -30.97 66.35
N ARG A 179 -12.53 -31.35 65.72
CA ARG A 179 -13.30 -32.55 66.06
C ARG A 179 -12.66 -33.82 65.49
N THR A 180 -12.14 -33.78 64.27
CA THR A 180 -11.41 -34.92 63.67
C THR A 180 -10.18 -35.28 64.50
N VAL A 181 -9.52 -34.29 65.11
CA VAL A 181 -8.38 -34.48 66.04
C VAL A 181 -8.85 -34.79 67.48
N GLY A 182 -10.11 -35.19 67.67
CA GLY A 182 -10.63 -35.75 68.92
C GLY A 182 -10.78 -34.78 70.09
N LYS A 183 -10.66 -33.46 69.89
CA LYS A 183 -10.82 -32.49 70.99
C LYS A 183 -12.27 -32.39 71.44
N SER A 184 -12.45 -32.04 72.71
CA SER A 184 -13.78 -31.80 73.28
C SER A 184 -14.53 -30.76 72.44
N ASN A 185 -15.85 -30.96 72.25
CA ASN A 185 -16.68 -30.02 71.48
C ASN A 185 -16.67 -28.59 72.07
N LYS A 186 -16.38 -28.45 73.38
CA LYS A 186 -16.19 -27.15 74.07
C LYS A 186 -14.90 -26.46 73.61
N ASP A 187 -13.80 -27.20 73.51
CA ASP A 187 -12.48 -26.64 73.14
C ASP A 187 -12.33 -26.45 71.63
N ALA A 188 -12.84 -27.37 70.82
CA ALA A 188 -12.97 -27.18 69.37
C ALA A 188 -13.78 -25.91 69.05
N LEU A 189 -14.91 -25.69 69.75
CA LEU A 189 -15.71 -24.46 69.61
C LEU A 189 -14.98 -23.20 70.14
N LYS A 190 -14.19 -23.31 71.22
CA LYS A 190 -13.35 -22.22 71.74
C LYS A 190 -12.29 -21.78 70.72
N ILE A 191 -11.66 -22.72 70.03
CA ILE A 191 -10.65 -22.46 68.99
C ILE A 191 -11.32 -21.91 67.71
N ALA A 192 -12.41 -22.53 67.24
CA ALA A 192 -13.16 -22.04 66.09
C ALA A 192 -13.74 -20.63 66.30
N ASN A 193 -14.16 -20.29 67.53
CA ASN A 193 -14.57 -18.93 67.91
C ASN A 193 -13.38 -17.94 68.05
N ARG A 194 -12.13 -18.40 68.15
CA ARG A 194 -10.93 -17.56 68.03
C ARG A 194 -10.65 -17.27 66.55
N ALA A 195 -10.68 -18.30 65.69
CA ALA A 195 -10.52 -18.18 64.25
C ALA A 195 -11.56 -17.22 63.63
N TYR A 196 -12.84 -17.39 63.96
CA TYR A 196 -13.93 -16.48 63.56
C TYR A 196 -13.59 -15.00 63.81
N ARG A 197 -13.10 -14.69 65.02
CA ARG A 197 -12.78 -13.31 65.41
C ARG A 197 -11.50 -12.78 64.76
N ALA A 198 -10.58 -13.64 64.34
CA ALA A 198 -9.39 -13.25 63.60
C ALA A 198 -9.75 -12.91 62.15
N GLU A 199 -10.51 -13.77 61.48
CA GLU A 199 -10.92 -13.57 60.09
C GLU A 199 -11.93 -12.42 59.94
N GLY A 200 -12.83 -12.26 60.92
CA GLY A 200 -13.70 -11.09 61.00
C GLY A 200 -12.97 -9.77 61.24
N ARG A 201 -11.70 -9.79 61.69
CA ARG A 201 -10.83 -8.61 61.61
C ARG A 201 -10.33 -8.43 60.18
N LYS A 202 -9.67 -9.44 59.59
CA LYS A 202 -9.14 -9.38 58.21
C LYS A 202 -10.18 -8.89 57.19
N LEU A 203 -11.44 -9.33 57.31
CA LEU A 203 -12.54 -8.91 56.44
C LEU A 203 -12.81 -7.40 56.55
N GLN A 204 -12.83 -6.85 57.78
CA GLN A 204 -12.96 -5.41 58.01
C GLN A 204 -11.68 -4.63 57.66
N ASP A 205 -10.50 -5.25 57.83
CA ASP A 205 -9.21 -4.66 57.50
C ASP A 205 -9.12 -4.51 55.96
N GLY A 206 -9.47 -5.55 55.20
CA GLY A 206 -9.57 -5.52 53.74
C GLY A 206 -10.68 -4.62 53.19
N TYR A 207 -11.81 -4.49 53.87
CA TYR A 207 -12.81 -3.45 53.56
C TYR A 207 -12.25 -2.04 53.76
N HIS A 208 -11.52 -1.81 54.86
CA HIS A 208 -10.87 -0.54 55.10
C HIS A 208 -9.77 -0.25 54.06
N THR A 209 -8.99 -1.23 53.62
CA THR A 209 -8.03 -1.04 52.52
C THR A 209 -8.71 -0.75 51.18
N ALA A 210 -9.80 -1.46 50.85
CA ALA A 210 -10.46 -1.36 49.53
C ALA A 210 -11.42 -0.18 49.38
N VAL A 211 -12.00 0.30 50.48
CA VAL A 211 -13.05 1.34 50.50
C VAL A 211 -12.75 2.43 51.54
N GLY A 212 -12.26 2.06 52.72
CA GLY A 212 -12.02 3.01 53.80
C GLY A 212 -10.94 4.04 53.50
N ILE A 213 -9.74 3.60 53.10
CA ILE A 213 -8.60 4.47 52.80
C ILE A 213 -8.90 5.37 51.58
N PRO A 214 -9.41 4.88 50.43
CA PRO A 214 -9.71 5.72 49.27
C PRO A 214 -10.96 6.61 49.42
N SER A 215 -11.67 6.54 50.55
CA SER A 215 -12.78 7.45 50.89
C SER A 215 -12.50 8.27 52.17
N GLY A 216 -11.25 8.32 52.64
CA GLY A 216 -10.85 9.09 53.83
C GLY A 216 -11.52 8.68 55.14
N LEU A 217 -11.95 7.42 55.26
CA LEU A 217 -12.68 6.86 56.40
C LEU A 217 -11.76 6.06 57.34
N THR A 218 -11.92 6.25 58.65
CA THR A 218 -11.01 5.60 59.61
C THR A 218 -11.33 4.11 59.78
N ARG A 219 -10.32 3.32 60.19
CA ARG A 219 -10.49 1.90 60.52
C ARG A 219 -11.31 1.65 61.79
N PHE A 220 -11.24 2.58 62.75
CA PHE A 220 -11.79 2.44 64.10
C PHE A 220 -12.38 3.75 64.63
N GLY A 221 -13.59 3.66 65.20
CA GLY A 221 -14.22 4.80 65.89
C GLY A 221 -13.56 5.13 67.25
N PRO A 222 -13.79 6.34 67.79
CA PRO A 222 -13.00 6.92 68.88
C PRO A 222 -13.06 6.09 70.17
N ARG A 223 -14.24 5.54 70.52
CA ARG A 223 -14.43 4.68 71.70
C ARG A 223 -13.50 3.46 71.73
N ARG A 224 -13.08 2.94 70.57
CA ARG A 224 -12.20 1.76 70.48
C ARG A 224 -10.71 2.11 70.65
N ARG A 225 -10.31 3.35 70.36
CA ARG A 225 -8.95 3.90 70.58
C ARG A 225 -8.85 4.78 71.84
N ARG A 226 -9.96 5.00 72.56
CA ARG A 226 -10.07 5.89 73.74
C ARG A 226 -9.62 7.34 73.46
N LEU A 227 -9.81 7.82 72.22
CA LEU A 227 -9.40 9.16 71.80
C LEU A 227 -10.29 10.24 72.43
N THR A 228 -9.69 11.40 72.75
CA THR A 228 -10.44 12.62 73.09
C THR A 228 -11.17 13.17 71.85
N ARG A 229 -12.07 14.14 72.03
CA ARG A 229 -12.74 14.81 70.90
C ARG A 229 -11.73 15.44 69.94
N ALA A 230 -10.72 16.15 70.45
CA ALA A 230 -9.68 16.78 69.62
C ALA A 230 -8.88 15.74 68.81
N GLN A 231 -8.36 14.70 69.46
CA GLN A 231 -7.64 13.60 68.80
C GLN A 231 -8.50 12.87 67.77
N TRP A 232 -9.80 12.73 68.02
CA TRP A 232 -10.74 12.17 67.04
C TRP A 232 -10.96 13.09 65.84
N HIS A 233 -10.97 14.42 66.02
CA HIS A 233 -10.96 15.36 64.90
C HIS A 233 -9.69 15.22 64.06
N GLU A 234 -8.51 15.27 64.70
CA GLU A 234 -7.21 15.10 64.03
C GLU A 234 -7.11 13.79 63.22
N GLU A 235 -7.56 12.66 63.79
CA GLU A 235 -7.54 11.35 63.11
C GLU A 235 -8.46 11.29 61.87
N LYS A 236 -9.58 12.02 61.85
CA LYS A 236 -10.46 12.12 60.68
C LYS A 236 -9.84 12.97 59.57
N GLU A 237 -9.26 14.11 59.92
CA GLU A 237 -8.60 14.98 58.94
C GLU A 237 -7.33 14.31 58.39
N ARG A 238 -6.58 13.56 59.20
CA ARG A 238 -5.47 12.72 58.74
C ARG A 238 -5.93 11.65 57.73
N ALA A 239 -7.06 10.99 57.99
CA ALA A 239 -7.61 10.01 57.06
C ALA A 239 -8.05 10.65 55.73
N ARG A 240 -8.68 11.84 55.77
CA ARG A 240 -9.00 12.62 54.57
C ARG A 240 -7.73 13.03 53.81
N ALA A 241 -6.73 13.58 54.48
CA ALA A 241 -5.47 14.01 53.86
C ALA A 241 -4.71 12.86 53.19
N ILE A 242 -4.76 11.63 53.73
CA ILE A 242 -4.18 10.44 53.07
C ILE A 242 -4.96 10.09 51.79
N SER A 243 -6.30 10.14 51.83
CA SER A 243 -7.15 9.88 50.66
C SER A 243 -6.88 10.90 49.54
N ASP A 244 -6.84 12.18 49.90
CA ASP A 244 -6.65 13.28 48.97
C ASP A 244 -5.21 13.32 48.43
N HIS A 245 -4.20 12.95 49.24
CA HIS A 245 -2.82 12.76 48.79
C HIS A 245 -2.70 11.63 47.75
N ASN A 246 -3.36 10.50 47.97
CA ASN A 246 -3.32 9.37 47.03
C ASN A 246 -3.98 9.76 45.70
N LEU A 247 -5.16 10.38 45.73
CA LEU A 247 -5.81 10.91 44.52
C LEU A 247 -4.90 11.91 43.77
N GLN A 248 -4.18 12.77 44.50
CA GLN A 248 -3.20 13.69 43.92
C GLN A 248 -1.93 12.99 43.39
N ALA A 249 -1.60 11.79 43.84
CA ALA A 249 -0.52 10.98 43.26
C ALA A 249 -0.98 10.33 41.95
N ASP A 250 -2.15 9.68 41.96
CA ASP A 250 -2.76 9.03 40.80
C ASP A 250 -2.98 10.04 39.64
N LEU A 251 -3.51 11.24 39.95
CA LEU A 251 -3.67 12.32 38.97
C LEU A 251 -2.33 12.79 38.37
N ARG A 252 -1.24 12.80 39.14
CA ARG A 252 0.11 13.15 38.63
C ARG A 252 0.70 12.07 37.74
N GLU A 253 0.33 10.81 37.94
CA GLU A 253 0.74 9.71 37.07
C GLU A 253 0.03 9.81 35.71
N ILE A 254 -1.30 9.98 35.70
CA ILE A 254 -2.11 10.20 34.48
C ILE A 254 -1.60 11.42 33.68
N VAL A 255 -1.27 12.53 34.35
CA VAL A 255 -0.74 13.74 33.68
C VAL A 255 0.65 13.50 33.07
N ARG A 256 1.51 12.66 33.68
CA ARG A 256 2.81 12.27 33.09
C ARG A 256 2.66 11.33 31.91
N GLU A 257 1.78 10.34 32.02
CA GLU A 257 1.49 9.39 30.94
C GLU A 257 0.99 10.14 29.70
N ARG A 258 0.02 11.04 29.87
CA ARG A 258 -0.47 11.91 28.79
C ARG A 258 0.62 12.83 28.22
N ALA A 259 1.52 13.37 29.04
CA ALA A 259 2.65 14.16 28.54
C ALA A 259 3.62 13.33 27.68
N SER A 260 3.84 12.05 28.04
CA SER A 260 4.63 11.11 27.24
C SER A 260 3.95 10.80 25.91
N LEU A 261 2.65 10.45 25.93
CA LEU A 261 1.87 10.15 24.71
C LEU A 261 1.81 11.34 23.76
N ASN A 262 1.64 12.57 24.27
CA ASN A 262 1.68 13.79 23.44
C ASN A 262 3.03 13.96 22.73
N SER A 263 4.14 13.69 23.42
CA SER A 263 5.48 13.75 22.81
C SER A 263 5.68 12.65 21.77
N GLU A 264 5.12 11.46 21.97
CA GLU A 264 5.15 10.38 20.98
C GLU A 264 4.34 10.75 19.71
N VAL A 265 3.15 11.34 19.86
CA VAL A 265 2.37 11.88 18.72
C VAL A 265 3.17 12.93 17.95
N GLU A 266 3.82 13.87 18.63
CA GLU A 266 4.63 14.93 18.02
C GLU A 266 5.82 14.34 17.22
N ASN A 267 6.51 13.35 17.79
CA ASN A 267 7.57 12.59 17.12
C ASN A 267 7.07 11.82 15.89
N LEU A 268 5.90 11.18 15.96
CA LEU A 268 5.29 10.48 14.82
C LEU A 268 4.86 11.45 13.70
N THR A 269 4.29 12.61 14.05
CA THR A 269 3.95 13.64 13.06
C THR A 269 5.17 14.22 12.36
N SER A 270 6.28 14.41 13.07
CA SER A 270 7.56 14.84 12.49
C SER A 270 8.10 13.81 11.49
N LYS A 271 8.24 12.54 11.90
CA LYS A 271 8.69 11.44 11.00
C LYS A 271 7.84 11.32 9.73
N LYS A 272 6.53 11.52 9.84
CA LYS A 272 5.59 11.50 8.71
C LYS A 272 5.80 12.70 7.77
N SER A 273 6.21 13.86 8.29
CA SER A 273 6.63 14.99 7.46
C SER A 273 7.88 14.65 6.65
N ASP A 274 8.89 14.06 7.29
CA ASP A 274 10.15 13.67 6.64
C ASP A 274 9.93 12.62 5.53
N LEU A 275 9.09 11.61 5.80
CA LEU A 275 8.72 10.58 4.80
C LEU A 275 7.98 11.17 3.59
N ASN A 276 7.14 12.19 3.80
CA ASN A 276 6.44 12.89 2.72
C ASN A 276 7.43 13.68 1.83
N VAL A 277 8.46 14.30 2.42
CA VAL A 277 9.50 15.00 1.65
C VAL A 277 10.27 14.00 0.78
N GLN A 278 10.73 12.88 1.36
CA GLN A 278 11.41 11.81 0.61
C GLN A 278 10.53 11.24 -0.52
N LEU A 279 9.22 11.08 -0.28
CA LEU A 279 8.26 10.63 -1.28
C LEU A 279 8.18 11.57 -2.49
N ASP A 280 8.19 12.89 -2.26
CA ASP A 280 8.12 13.90 -3.32
C ASP A 280 9.47 14.11 -4.05
N GLU A 281 10.60 13.95 -3.35
CA GLU A 281 11.93 13.85 -3.97
C GLU A 281 12.02 12.66 -4.94
N ILE A 282 11.58 11.46 -4.53
CA ILE A 282 11.56 10.27 -5.38
C ILE A 282 10.66 10.50 -6.62
N LYS A 283 9.49 11.13 -6.46
CA LYS A 283 8.61 11.50 -7.59
C LYS A 283 9.25 12.55 -8.51
N ALA A 284 10.11 13.44 -8.01
CA ALA A 284 10.82 14.42 -8.82
C ALA A 284 11.93 13.77 -9.64
N VAL A 285 12.78 12.95 -9.01
CA VAL A 285 13.85 12.19 -9.68
C VAL A 285 13.27 11.25 -10.75
N SER A 286 12.18 10.53 -10.44
CA SER A 286 11.52 9.61 -11.38
C SER A 286 11.01 10.32 -12.64
N ARG A 287 10.47 11.55 -12.51
CA ARG A 287 10.05 12.37 -13.66
C ARG A 287 11.25 12.84 -14.47
N GLY A 288 12.33 13.30 -13.83
CA GLY A 288 13.56 13.69 -14.53
C GLY A 288 14.15 12.55 -15.37
N ILE A 289 14.14 11.32 -14.86
CA ILE A 289 14.59 10.12 -15.58
C ILE A 289 13.65 9.81 -16.76
N LEU A 290 12.33 9.92 -16.58
CA LEU A 290 11.35 9.73 -17.66
C LEU A 290 11.53 10.74 -18.80
N ASP A 291 11.71 12.02 -18.46
CA ASP A 291 11.90 13.10 -19.43
C ASP A 291 13.22 12.94 -20.19
N GLN A 292 14.32 12.58 -19.51
CA GLN A 292 15.60 12.27 -20.15
C GLN A 292 15.47 11.08 -21.11
N ALA A 293 14.90 9.95 -20.66
CA ALA A 293 14.72 8.76 -21.49
C ALA A 293 13.83 9.05 -22.72
N THR A 294 12.77 9.84 -22.55
CA THR A 294 11.86 10.24 -23.63
C THR A 294 12.56 11.13 -24.66
N ASN A 295 13.39 12.07 -24.22
CA ASN A 295 14.13 12.95 -25.13
C ASN A 295 15.26 12.22 -25.86
N SER A 296 16.00 11.32 -25.20
CA SER A 296 16.99 10.46 -25.85
C SER A 296 16.36 9.54 -26.90
N ALA A 297 15.20 8.93 -26.59
CA ALA A 297 14.47 8.10 -27.56
C ALA A 297 13.99 8.90 -28.78
N ARG A 298 13.53 10.15 -28.59
CA ARG A 298 13.18 11.07 -29.70
C ARG A 298 14.40 11.40 -30.56
N GLN A 299 15.55 11.70 -29.96
CA GLN A 299 16.79 11.99 -30.69
C GLN A 299 17.26 10.79 -31.53
N ILE A 300 17.25 9.58 -30.95
CA ILE A 300 17.59 8.34 -31.67
C ILE A 300 16.62 8.09 -32.84
N THR A 301 15.32 8.28 -32.62
CA THR A 301 14.30 8.09 -33.68
C THR A 301 14.48 9.10 -34.82
N ALA A 302 14.71 10.37 -34.50
CA ALA A 302 14.94 11.42 -35.51
C ALA A 302 16.24 11.21 -36.30
N ALA A 303 17.31 10.74 -35.65
CA ALA A 303 18.55 10.38 -36.30
C ALA A 303 18.35 9.18 -37.25
N ALA A 304 17.67 8.12 -36.80
CA ALA A 304 17.36 6.96 -37.64
C ALA A 304 16.47 7.32 -38.85
N GLN A 305 15.48 8.20 -38.68
CA GLN A 305 14.67 8.71 -39.78
C GLN A 305 15.50 9.52 -40.79
N SER A 306 16.36 10.42 -40.32
CA SER A 306 17.25 11.19 -41.20
C SER A 306 18.23 10.30 -41.97
N GLU A 307 18.73 9.22 -41.37
CA GLU A 307 19.59 8.26 -42.06
C GLU A 307 18.82 7.41 -43.08
N GLN A 308 17.60 6.96 -42.75
CA GLN A 308 16.71 6.30 -43.71
C GLN A 308 16.37 7.20 -44.90
N GLU A 309 16.17 8.50 -44.70
CA GLU A 309 15.94 9.45 -45.79
C GLU A 309 17.15 9.58 -46.72
N LYS A 310 18.38 9.60 -46.18
CA LYS A 310 19.62 9.59 -46.99
C LYS A 310 19.73 8.29 -47.79
N ILE A 311 19.60 7.14 -47.11
CA ILE A 311 19.67 5.80 -47.73
C ILE A 311 18.63 5.68 -48.84
N ALA A 312 17.40 6.14 -48.62
CA ALA A 312 16.34 6.13 -49.64
C ALA A 312 16.63 7.08 -50.82
N GLN A 313 17.23 8.25 -50.59
CA GLN A 313 17.67 9.14 -51.67
C GLN A 313 18.84 8.54 -52.47
N GLU A 314 19.80 7.91 -51.81
CA GLU A 314 20.97 7.30 -52.45
C GLU A 314 20.60 6.02 -53.22
N ALA A 315 19.76 5.16 -52.64
CA ALA A 315 19.16 4.02 -53.35
C ALA A 315 18.30 4.45 -54.56
N LYS A 316 17.68 5.64 -54.51
CA LYS A 316 16.96 6.23 -55.65
C LYS A 316 17.93 6.71 -56.74
N ARG A 317 19.08 7.30 -56.39
CA ARG A 317 20.16 7.65 -57.34
C ARG A 317 20.72 6.40 -57.99
N ILE A 318 21.18 5.44 -57.19
CA ILE A 318 21.71 4.15 -57.66
C ILE A 318 20.71 3.44 -58.59
N ARG A 319 19.39 3.54 -58.34
CA ARG A 319 18.37 3.02 -59.27
C ARG A 319 18.28 3.81 -60.59
N SER A 320 18.43 5.14 -60.58
CA SER A 320 18.52 5.93 -61.82
C SER A 320 19.76 5.54 -62.61
N ASP A 321 20.92 5.58 -61.96
CA ASP A 321 22.23 5.26 -62.56
C ASP A 321 22.23 3.83 -63.14
N ARG A 322 21.60 2.87 -62.45
CA ARG A 322 21.43 1.49 -62.94
C ARG A 322 20.48 1.40 -64.14
N ASN A 323 19.37 2.15 -64.15
CA ASN A 323 18.44 2.18 -65.29
C ASN A 323 19.12 2.83 -66.52
N GLU A 324 19.91 3.88 -66.32
CA GLU A 324 20.68 4.54 -67.38
C GLU A 324 21.78 3.62 -67.92
N PHE A 325 22.49 2.90 -67.04
CA PHE A 325 23.48 1.89 -67.44
C PHE A 325 22.84 0.68 -68.16
N GLU A 326 21.67 0.21 -67.72
CA GLU A 326 20.91 -0.84 -68.42
C GLU A 326 20.47 -0.38 -69.82
N ALA A 327 19.99 0.86 -69.95
CA ALA A 327 19.61 1.43 -71.23
C ALA A 327 20.80 1.63 -72.18
N GLU A 328 21.95 2.09 -71.68
CA GLU A 328 23.16 2.28 -72.49
C GLU A 328 23.80 0.94 -72.85
N SER A 329 23.83 -0.03 -71.95
CA SER A 329 24.24 -1.41 -72.23
C SER A 329 23.35 -2.06 -73.30
N ALA A 330 22.04 -1.82 -73.26
CA ALA A 330 21.11 -2.27 -74.30
C ALA A 330 21.36 -1.59 -75.66
N ARG A 331 21.68 -0.28 -75.69
CA ARG A 331 22.08 0.44 -76.91
C ARG A 331 23.37 -0.10 -77.50
N ILE A 332 24.42 -0.25 -76.68
CA ILE A 332 25.72 -0.79 -77.10
C ILE A 332 25.55 -2.22 -77.63
N LYS A 333 24.74 -3.05 -76.97
CA LYS A 333 24.40 -4.38 -77.50
C LYS A 333 23.69 -4.29 -78.85
N GLN A 334 22.69 -3.41 -79.01
CA GLN A 334 21.98 -3.23 -80.27
C GLN A 334 22.91 -2.74 -81.40
N GLU A 335 23.86 -1.84 -81.11
CA GLU A 335 24.89 -1.43 -82.08
C GLU A 335 25.80 -2.61 -82.45
N LEU A 336 26.27 -3.38 -81.46
CA LEU A 336 27.08 -4.58 -81.69
C LEU A 336 26.34 -5.63 -82.54
N ASP A 337 25.07 -5.90 -82.25
CA ASP A 337 24.24 -6.84 -83.02
C ASP A 337 24.07 -6.36 -84.47
N LEU A 338 23.78 -5.07 -84.69
CA LEU A 338 23.71 -4.45 -86.03
C LEU A 338 25.06 -4.51 -86.76
N ARG A 339 26.16 -4.29 -86.04
CA ARG A 339 27.54 -4.31 -86.56
C ARG A 339 27.99 -5.72 -86.90
N ASN A 340 27.57 -6.73 -86.15
CA ASN A 340 27.78 -8.14 -86.44
C ASN A 340 26.97 -8.60 -87.66
N VAL A 341 25.74 -8.12 -87.84
CA VAL A 341 24.96 -8.32 -89.08
C VAL A 341 25.61 -7.63 -90.29
N ALA A 342 26.19 -6.45 -90.10
CA ALA A 342 26.93 -5.75 -91.16
C ALA A 342 28.26 -6.46 -91.51
N LEU A 343 28.97 -6.99 -90.51
CA LEU A 343 30.21 -7.77 -90.70
C LEU A 343 29.92 -9.08 -91.42
N THR A 344 28.98 -9.90 -90.93
CA THR A 344 28.63 -11.18 -91.60
C THR A 344 28.10 -10.98 -93.02
N LYS A 345 27.36 -9.89 -93.30
CA LYS A 345 26.99 -9.52 -94.68
C LYS A 345 28.22 -9.19 -95.55
N ARG A 346 29.22 -8.51 -94.99
CA ARG A 346 30.46 -8.13 -95.68
C ARG A 346 31.39 -9.32 -95.88
N GLU A 347 31.47 -10.23 -94.91
CA GLU A 347 32.17 -11.51 -95.02
C GLU A 347 31.54 -12.37 -96.11
N ARG A 348 30.21 -12.48 -96.15
CA ARG A 348 29.49 -13.18 -97.21
C ARG A 348 29.66 -12.54 -98.60
N GLN A 349 29.88 -11.22 -98.67
CA GLN A 349 30.33 -10.58 -99.92
C GLN A 349 31.79 -10.93 -100.26
N SER A 350 32.68 -11.06 -99.28
CA SER A 350 34.05 -11.51 -99.50
C SER A 350 34.12 -12.98 -99.93
N GLU A 351 33.32 -13.87 -99.34
CA GLU A 351 33.13 -15.25 -99.79
C GLU A 351 32.64 -15.28 -101.25
N LEU A 352 31.58 -14.52 -101.58
CA LEU A 352 31.07 -14.45 -102.94
C LEU A 352 32.11 -13.89 -103.93
N ILE A 353 32.98 -12.97 -103.50
CA ILE A 353 34.10 -12.47 -104.34
C ILE A 353 35.17 -13.56 -104.52
N LEU A 354 35.51 -14.31 -103.47
CA LEU A 354 36.45 -15.43 -103.54
C LEU A 354 35.93 -16.56 -104.44
N ASP A 355 34.64 -16.92 -104.34
CA ASP A 355 33.98 -17.90 -105.22
C ASP A 355 34.01 -17.43 -106.68
N ASN A 356 33.70 -16.16 -106.95
CA ASN A 356 33.77 -15.59 -108.30
C ASN A 356 35.20 -15.56 -108.85
N VAL A 357 36.22 -15.30 -108.00
CA VAL A 357 37.63 -15.35 -108.39
C VAL A 357 38.07 -16.79 -108.66
N ALA A 358 37.69 -17.76 -107.81
CA ALA A 358 37.98 -19.17 -108.02
C ALA A 358 37.34 -19.68 -109.33
N TYR A 359 36.09 -19.33 -109.58
CA TYR A 359 35.39 -19.64 -110.84
C TYR A 359 36.03 -18.95 -112.06
N ALA A 360 36.52 -17.72 -111.93
CA ALA A 360 37.25 -17.05 -113.00
C ALA A 360 38.60 -17.74 -113.29
N VAL A 361 39.34 -18.16 -112.27
CA VAL A 361 40.59 -18.93 -112.41
C VAL A 361 40.32 -20.29 -113.06
N GLU A 362 39.31 -21.03 -112.63
CA GLU A 362 38.97 -22.35 -113.19
C GLU A 362 38.58 -22.26 -114.68
N ASN A 363 37.89 -21.17 -115.09
CA ASN A 363 37.59 -20.92 -116.50
C ASN A 363 38.81 -20.45 -117.30
N LEU A 364 39.71 -19.66 -116.70
CA LEU A 364 41.00 -19.33 -117.29
C LEU A 364 41.82 -20.60 -117.52
N GLU A 365 42.02 -21.45 -116.52
CA GLU A 365 42.73 -22.73 -116.68
C GLU A 365 42.18 -23.58 -117.84
N LYS A 366 40.85 -23.68 -117.98
CA LYS A 366 40.21 -24.43 -119.08
C LYS A 366 40.51 -23.82 -120.46
N ALA A 367 40.42 -22.49 -120.60
CA ALA A 367 40.77 -21.81 -121.84
C ALA A 367 42.28 -21.92 -122.15
N VAL A 368 43.12 -21.71 -121.14
CA VAL A 368 44.59 -21.73 -121.17
C VAL A 368 45.13 -23.11 -121.53
N ASN A 369 44.51 -24.18 -121.03
CA ASN A 369 44.84 -25.57 -121.40
C ASN A 369 44.39 -25.91 -122.83
N THR A 370 43.21 -25.44 -123.25
CA THR A 370 42.70 -25.65 -124.63
C THR A 370 43.62 -24.99 -125.68
N ALA A 371 44.19 -23.82 -125.36
CA ALA A 371 45.06 -23.07 -126.28
C ALA A 371 46.44 -23.72 -126.53
N ILE A 372 46.99 -24.49 -125.59
CA ILE A 372 48.34 -25.09 -125.70
C ILE A 372 48.41 -26.11 -126.84
N PHE A 373 47.34 -26.88 -127.03
CA PHE A 373 47.43 -28.20 -127.66
C PHE A 373 47.54 -28.17 -129.20
N GLN A 374 47.30 -27.04 -129.87
CA GLN A 374 46.98 -27.05 -131.31
C GLN A 374 48.00 -26.42 -132.28
N ARG A 375 48.92 -25.53 -131.84
CA ARG A 375 49.88 -24.83 -132.74
C ARG A 375 51.20 -24.57 -131.99
N SER A 376 52.38 -25.04 -132.38
CA SER A 376 52.91 -25.49 -133.68
C SER A 376 52.95 -24.37 -134.74
N GLY A 377 54.12 -24.12 -135.35
CA GLY A 377 54.19 -23.41 -136.62
C GLY A 377 55.21 -22.29 -136.76
N GLU A 378 55.60 -21.56 -135.70
CA GLU A 378 56.82 -20.74 -135.75
C GLU A 378 57.38 -20.38 -134.37
N LYS A 379 58.65 -19.96 -134.35
CA LYS A 379 59.46 -19.78 -133.14
C LYS A 379 59.66 -18.27 -132.82
N ILE A 380 59.86 -17.85 -131.56
CA ILE A 380 59.99 -16.41 -131.15
C ILE A 380 61.03 -16.21 -129.99
N THR A 381 62.37 -15.98 -130.11
CA THR A 381 63.36 -16.08 -128.95
C THR A 381 63.84 -14.85 -128.15
N ALA A 382 64.26 -15.14 -126.90
CA ALA A 382 64.67 -14.36 -125.73
C ALA A 382 65.64 -13.17 -125.86
N LYS A 383 66.08 -12.76 -127.06
CA LYS A 383 66.80 -11.48 -127.25
C LYS A 383 65.92 -10.42 -127.93
N HIS A 384 64.59 -10.55 -127.83
CA HIS A 384 63.65 -9.44 -128.05
C HIS A 384 63.15 -8.78 -126.75
N MET A 385 63.68 -9.14 -125.57
CA MET A 385 63.52 -8.33 -124.36
C MET A 385 64.84 -8.12 -123.62
N ALA A 386 64.98 -6.93 -123.05
CA ALA A 386 66.04 -6.58 -122.13
C ALA A 386 65.81 -7.26 -120.76
N ALA A 387 66.92 -7.50 -120.04
CA ALA A 387 66.93 -8.39 -118.87
C ALA A 387 66.41 -7.76 -117.56
N ASP A 388 65.99 -6.49 -117.60
CA ASP A 388 65.53 -5.70 -116.47
C ASP A 388 64.04 -5.90 -116.14
N GLN A 389 63.18 -6.17 -117.13
CA GLN A 389 61.72 -6.04 -116.93
C GLN A 389 60.96 -7.31 -116.50
N PHE A 390 61.28 -8.50 -117.00
CA PHE A 390 60.55 -9.72 -116.59
C PHE A 390 60.87 -10.17 -115.15
N GLY A 391 62.05 -9.76 -114.66
CA GLY A 391 62.51 -10.11 -113.32
C GLY A 391 61.58 -9.61 -112.21
N ASP A 392 61.01 -8.42 -112.36
CA ASP A 392 60.15 -7.81 -111.35
C ASP A 392 58.69 -8.25 -111.45
N LEU A 393 58.19 -8.49 -112.66
CA LEU A 393 56.89 -9.11 -112.90
C LEU A 393 56.78 -10.46 -112.17
N CYS A 394 57.81 -11.28 -112.34
CA CYS A 394 57.97 -12.52 -111.59
C CYS A 394 57.91 -12.26 -110.06
N LYS A 395 58.63 -11.27 -109.52
CA LYS A 395 58.67 -11.02 -108.06
C LYS A 395 57.35 -10.61 -107.40
N VAL A 396 56.26 -10.46 -108.16
CA VAL A 396 54.89 -10.26 -107.65
C VAL A 396 54.09 -11.57 -107.64
N LEU A 397 54.46 -12.55 -108.48
CA LEU A 397 53.66 -13.71 -108.88
C LEU A 397 54.52 -14.99 -108.81
N GLY A 398 54.39 -15.79 -107.75
CA GLY A 398 55.30 -16.86 -107.31
C GLY A 398 55.67 -17.96 -108.32
N LYS A 399 56.48 -18.95 -107.89
CA LYS A 399 56.90 -20.05 -108.81
C LYS A 399 55.71 -20.85 -109.34
N ASP A 400 54.80 -21.18 -108.44
CA ASP A 400 53.62 -22.00 -108.67
C ASP A 400 52.34 -21.13 -108.72
N ASP A 401 52.47 -19.88 -109.19
CA ASP A 401 51.34 -19.00 -109.45
C ASP A 401 50.60 -19.47 -110.72
N PRO A 402 49.28 -19.73 -110.68
CA PRO A 402 48.54 -20.21 -111.85
C PRO A 402 48.53 -19.18 -112.99
N THR A 403 48.52 -17.88 -112.68
CA THR A 403 48.59 -16.80 -113.69
C THR A 403 49.98 -16.61 -114.27
N ARG A 404 51.02 -17.20 -113.68
CA ARG A 404 52.39 -17.04 -114.16
C ARG A 404 52.65 -17.78 -115.47
N LEU A 405 51.97 -18.88 -115.78
CA LEU A 405 52.10 -19.47 -117.13
C LEU A 405 51.44 -18.58 -118.19
N ASP A 406 50.45 -17.77 -117.83
CA ASP A 406 49.87 -16.75 -118.70
C ASP A 406 50.75 -15.51 -118.81
N TRP A 407 51.39 -15.06 -117.73
CA TRP A 407 52.42 -14.02 -117.80
C TRP A 407 53.71 -14.48 -118.50
N LEU A 408 54.09 -15.75 -118.42
CA LEU A 408 55.10 -16.34 -119.29
C LEU A 408 54.62 -16.48 -120.74
N ARG A 409 53.31 -16.44 -121.03
CA ARG A 409 52.77 -16.38 -122.40
C ARG A 409 52.67 -14.97 -122.93
N VAL A 410 52.27 -13.99 -122.12
CA VAL A 410 52.46 -12.56 -122.41
C VAL A 410 53.94 -12.28 -122.64
N TRP A 411 54.83 -12.91 -121.87
CA TRP A 411 56.28 -12.80 -122.06
C TRP A 411 56.88 -13.75 -123.11
N SER A 412 56.18 -14.79 -123.58
CA SER A 412 56.60 -15.55 -124.78
C SER A 412 56.05 -14.96 -126.08
N LEU A 413 54.98 -14.17 -125.98
CA LEU A 413 54.63 -13.13 -126.96
C LEU A 413 55.70 -12.02 -126.97
N CYS A 414 56.43 -11.83 -125.86
CA CYS A 414 57.72 -11.14 -125.80
C CYS A 414 58.97 -12.06 -125.84
N THR A 415 58.80 -13.30 -126.33
CA THR A 415 59.82 -14.23 -126.91
C THR A 415 60.65 -15.17 -125.97
N PRO A 416 60.52 -16.54 -126.02
CA PRO A 416 61.72 -17.43 -126.10
C PRO A 416 61.75 -18.75 -127.00
N SER A 417 61.68 -18.75 -128.36
CA SER A 417 62.10 -19.87 -129.27
C SER A 417 62.93 -19.67 -130.61
N THR A 418 62.84 -18.63 -131.49
CA THR A 418 63.57 -18.47 -132.83
C THR A 418 65.08 -18.72 -133.02
N GLY A 419 65.92 -17.68 -132.85
CA GLY A 419 67.35 -17.58 -133.19
C GLY A 419 68.19 -16.90 -132.09
N TYR A 420 67.67 -16.86 -130.86
CA TYR A 420 68.08 -15.98 -129.77
C TYR A 420 67.97 -16.67 -128.38
N THR A 421 68.48 -17.89 -128.20
CA THR A 421 68.37 -18.67 -126.95
C THR A 421 68.93 -17.94 -125.72
N LEU A 422 68.24 -18.05 -124.56
CA LEU A 422 68.81 -17.89 -123.21
C LEU A 422 67.84 -18.38 -122.12
N ALA A 423 68.38 -18.79 -120.97
CA ALA A 423 67.64 -19.27 -119.80
C ALA A 423 67.54 -18.18 -118.70
N MET A 424 66.59 -18.33 -117.78
CA MET A 424 66.33 -17.36 -116.70
C MET A 424 67.42 -17.36 -115.61
N PRO A 425 67.97 -16.19 -115.20
CA PRO A 425 68.93 -16.09 -114.10
C PRO A 425 68.33 -16.36 -112.72
N GLU A 426 69.07 -17.10 -111.89
CA GLU A 426 68.66 -17.60 -110.58
C GLU A 426 68.21 -16.53 -109.57
N ARG A 427 68.82 -15.33 -109.60
CA ARG A 427 68.42 -14.19 -108.75
C ARG A 427 66.97 -13.72 -108.97
N VAL A 428 66.40 -13.93 -110.16
CA VAL A 428 64.99 -13.62 -110.42
C VAL A 428 64.09 -14.57 -109.64
N VAL A 429 64.45 -15.85 -109.55
CA VAL A 429 63.68 -16.93 -108.92
C VAL A 429 63.61 -16.81 -107.39
N VAL A 430 64.65 -16.30 -106.74
CA VAL A 430 64.71 -16.24 -105.26
C VAL A 430 63.76 -15.18 -104.67
N ALA A 431 63.70 -13.98 -105.26
CA ALA A 431 62.87 -12.87 -104.75
C ALA A 431 61.36 -13.03 -105.06
N LEU A 432 60.95 -14.24 -105.41
CA LEU A 432 59.78 -14.59 -106.18
C LEU A 432 58.89 -15.54 -105.37
N GLU A 433 59.49 -16.67 -105.00
CA GLU A 433 59.06 -17.54 -103.90
C GLU A 433 58.93 -16.73 -102.60
N GLY A 434 59.83 -15.75 -102.39
CA GLY A 434 59.79 -14.80 -101.27
C GLY A 434 58.68 -13.73 -101.30
N ALA A 435 57.89 -13.63 -102.36
CA ALA A 435 56.68 -12.81 -102.41
C ALA A 435 55.44 -13.65 -102.11
N PHE A 436 55.34 -14.83 -102.72
CA PHE A 436 54.25 -15.78 -102.49
C PHE A 436 54.18 -16.28 -101.05
N LYS A 437 55.33 -16.60 -100.44
CA LYS A 437 55.38 -17.02 -99.03
C LYS A 437 54.77 -15.98 -98.09
N LYS A 438 54.95 -14.68 -98.39
CA LYS A 438 54.33 -13.59 -97.61
C LYS A 438 52.81 -13.53 -97.74
N ILE A 439 52.23 -13.96 -98.86
CA ILE A 439 50.78 -13.99 -99.07
C ILE A 439 50.15 -15.17 -98.32
N GLU A 440 50.82 -16.33 -98.32
CA GLU A 440 50.47 -17.51 -97.51
C GLU A 440 50.56 -17.20 -96.00
N ASP A 441 51.72 -16.70 -95.54
CA ASP A 441 51.96 -16.28 -94.15
C ASP A 441 50.92 -15.24 -93.67
N PHE A 442 50.59 -14.25 -94.50
CA PHE A 442 49.61 -13.19 -94.18
C PHE A 442 48.18 -13.72 -94.07
N SER A 443 47.81 -14.71 -94.89
CA SER A 443 46.49 -15.37 -94.86
C SER A 443 46.30 -16.15 -93.55
N ILE A 444 47.32 -16.91 -93.14
CA ILE A 444 47.33 -17.62 -91.85
C ILE A 444 47.30 -16.62 -90.68
N LYS A 445 48.04 -15.51 -90.78
CA LYS A 445 48.08 -14.45 -89.76
C LYS A 445 46.71 -13.83 -89.52
N ILE A 446 45.94 -13.57 -90.57
CA ILE A 446 44.58 -13.01 -90.47
C ILE A 446 43.60 -14.01 -89.84
N ALA A 447 43.71 -15.31 -90.14
CA ALA A 447 42.87 -16.33 -89.53
C ALA A 447 43.09 -16.42 -88.00
N GLN A 448 44.36 -16.42 -87.55
CA GLN A 448 44.71 -16.46 -86.13
C GLN A 448 44.21 -15.21 -85.37
N LEU A 449 44.49 -14.02 -85.89
CA LEU A 449 44.10 -12.75 -85.26
C LEU A 449 42.58 -12.56 -85.15
N ARG A 450 41.79 -13.17 -86.04
CA ARG A 450 40.32 -13.14 -85.94
C ARG A 450 39.79 -13.94 -84.74
N GLU A 451 40.32 -15.13 -84.51
CA GLU A 451 39.81 -16.00 -83.43
C GLU A 451 40.34 -15.61 -82.05
N GLU A 452 41.59 -15.15 -81.96
CA GLU A 452 42.15 -14.57 -80.71
C GLU A 452 41.33 -13.35 -80.23
N ALA A 453 40.88 -12.50 -81.16
CA ALA A 453 40.04 -11.34 -80.84
C ALA A 453 38.60 -11.73 -80.46
N ARG A 454 38.09 -12.85 -80.98
CA ARG A 454 36.69 -13.27 -80.79
C ARG A 454 36.41 -13.94 -79.45
N LEU A 455 37.32 -14.79 -78.97
CA LEU A 455 37.07 -15.66 -77.82
C LEU A 455 37.40 -15.06 -76.44
N LYS A 456 38.20 -13.98 -76.36
CA LYS A 456 38.77 -13.50 -75.09
C LYS A 456 38.29 -12.12 -74.61
N GLY A 457 37.69 -11.31 -75.49
CA GLY A 457 37.34 -9.92 -75.15
C GLY A 457 35.95 -9.73 -74.52
N ILE A 458 34.97 -10.54 -74.90
CA ILE A 458 33.54 -10.24 -74.68
C ILE A 458 32.97 -11.01 -73.48
N GLU A 459 33.25 -12.32 -73.40
CA GLU A 459 32.63 -13.21 -72.41
C GLU A 459 33.16 -12.94 -70.99
N ASP A 460 34.48 -12.81 -70.82
CA ASP A 460 35.12 -12.44 -69.55
C ASP A 460 34.64 -11.09 -69.00
N ALA A 461 34.46 -10.10 -69.87
CA ALA A 461 33.98 -8.77 -69.50
C ALA A 461 32.52 -8.80 -69.03
N GLN A 462 31.65 -9.51 -69.76
CA GLN A 462 30.23 -9.60 -69.46
C GLN A 462 29.96 -10.42 -68.18
N VAL A 463 30.69 -11.52 -67.97
CA VAL A 463 30.62 -12.32 -66.73
C VAL A 463 31.17 -11.54 -65.52
N SER A 464 32.25 -10.77 -65.70
CA SER A 464 32.80 -9.92 -64.63
C SER A 464 31.82 -8.81 -64.23
N ALA A 465 31.23 -8.11 -65.19
CA ALA A 465 30.24 -7.06 -64.93
C ALA A 465 29.02 -7.60 -64.15
N GLN A 466 28.47 -8.75 -64.56
CA GLN A 466 27.34 -9.37 -63.85
C GLN A 466 27.69 -9.79 -62.42
N LYS A 467 28.88 -10.37 -62.19
CA LYS A 467 29.34 -10.74 -60.84
C LYS A 467 29.51 -9.52 -59.93
N ILE A 468 30.04 -8.41 -60.45
CA ILE A 468 30.23 -7.16 -59.69
C ILE A 468 28.87 -6.56 -59.30
N VAL A 469 27.90 -6.51 -60.23
CA VAL A 469 26.56 -5.96 -59.98
C VAL A 469 25.81 -6.76 -58.90
N GLU A 470 25.79 -8.10 -58.99
CA GLU A 470 25.03 -8.90 -58.01
C GLU A 470 25.74 -8.98 -56.64
N ALA A 471 27.08 -8.92 -56.60
CA ALA A 471 27.82 -8.80 -55.34
C ALA A 471 27.55 -7.46 -54.63
N ALA A 472 27.53 -6.34 -55.37
CA ALA A 472 27.17 -5.03 -54.82
C ALA A 472 25.72 -5.02 -54.27
N ARG A 473 24.80 -5.65 -55.00
CA ARG A 473 23.38 -5.76 -54.64
C ARG A 473 23.13 -6.52 -53.34
N LEU A 474 23.82 -7.65 -53.12
CA LEU A 474 23.74 -8.41 -51.86
C LEU A 474 24.33 -7.60 -50.69
N THR A 475 25.53 -7.04 -50.88
CA THR A 475 26.26 -6.30 -49.84
C THR A 475 25.47 -5.08 -49.32
N ALA A 476 24.77 -4.37 -50.19
CA ALA A 476 23.95 -3.21 -49.80
C ALA A 476 22.70 -3.62 -49.00
N ALA A 477 22.00 -4.69 -49.40
CA ALA A 477 20.78 -5.15 -48.74
C ALA A 477 21.04 -5.69 -47.33
N ASP A 478 22.14 -6.43 -47.13
CA ASP A 478 22.50 -6.97 -45.81
C ASP A 478 23.01 -5.88 -44.85
N THR A 479 23.69 -4.84 -45.35
CA THR A 479 24.14 -3.71 -44.50
C THR A 479 22.97 -2.82 -44.05
N GLU A 480 22.03 -2.47 -44.94
CA GLU A 480 20.79 -1.73 -44.59
C GLU A 480 19.99 -2.48 -43.51
N LYS A 481 19.74 -3.78 -43.73
CA LYS A 481 18.97 -4.63 -42.82
C LYS A 481 19.66 -4.84 -41.47
N SER A 482 20.98 -4.99 -41.45
CA SER A 482 21.77 -5.12 -40.22
C SER A 482 21.73 -3.85 -39.37
N ALA A 483 21.87 -2.67 -40.00
CA ALA A 483 21.83 -1.38 -39.32
C ALA A 483 20.47 -1.11 -38.64
N ILE A 484 19.36 -1.37 -39.34
CA ILE A 484 18.00 -1.20 -38.81
C ILE A 484 17.77 -2.11 -37.58
N ASN A 485 18.08 -3.40 -37.69
CA ASN A 485 17.91 -4.37 -36.59
C ASN A 485 18.72 -3.97 -35.33
N SER A 486 19.93 -3.43 -35.53
CA SER A 486 20.80 -2.98 -34.43
C SER A 486 20.21 -1.75 -33.71
N ALA A 487 19.68 -0.79 -34.46
CA ALA A 487 19.03 0.41 -33.91
C ALA A 487 17.76 0.06 -33.12
N ASP A 488 16.92 -0.85 -33.63
CA ASP A 488 15.72 -1.32 -32.94
C ASP A 488 16.04 -2.09 -31.63
N SER A 489 17.12 -2.88 -31.61
CA SER A 489 17.57 -3.55 -30.39
C SER A 489 17.95 -2.54 -29.30
N LEU A 490 18.83 -1.58 -29.62
CA LEU A 490 19.26 -0.54 -28.66
C LEU A 490 18.08 0.30 -28.16
N LEU A 491 17.12 0.61 -29.03
CA LEU A 491 15.90 1.34 -28.67
C LEU A 491 14.96 0.50 -27.78
N SER A 492 14.91 -0.82 -27.97
CA SER A 492 14.19 -1.76 -27.09
C SER A 492 14.83 -1.84 -25.71
N ASP A 493 16.15 -2.03 -25.65
CA ASP A 493 16.90 -2.19 -24.38
C ASP A 493 16.85 -0.93 -23.52
N ALA A 494 16.97 0.25 -24.13
CA ALA A 494 16.82 1.53 -23.44
C ALA A 494 15.40 1.73 -22.85
N LYS A 495 14.36 1.33 -23.58
CA LYS A 495 12.96 1.33 -23.09
C LYS A 495 12.77 0.33 -21.95
N ALA A 496 13.39 -0.85 -22.04
CA ALA A 496 13.33 -1.87 -20.99
C ALA A 496 13.99 -1.41 -19.69
N GLN A 497 15.20 -0.83 -19.76
CA GLN A 497 15.89 -0.28 -18.59
C GLN A 497 15.12 0.88 -17.96
N SER A 498 14.64 1.84 -18.76
CA SER A 498 13.83 2.97 -18.26
C SER A 498 12.58 2.47 -17.54
N LYS A 499 11.84 1.52 -18.13
CA LYS A 499 10.64 0.92 -17.52
C LYS A 499 10.95 0.16 -16.22
N ALA A 500 12.10 -0.52 -16.14
CA ALA A 500 12.52 -1.21 -14.92
C ALA A 500 12.87 -0.23 -13.77
N ILE A 501 13.55 0.88 -14.08
CA ILE A 501 13.87 1.93 -13.10
C ILE A 501 12.59 2.61 -12.60
N ILE A 502 11.65 2.92 -13.49
CA ILE A 502 10.34 3.50 -13.13
C ILE A 502 9.58 2.55 -12.19
N ALA A 503 9.44 1.27 -12.56
CA ALA A 503 8.74 0.27 -11.73
C ALA A 503 9.40 0.06 -10.35
N ALA A 504 10.73 0.20 -10.25
CA ALA A 504 11.43 0.16 -8.97
C ALA A 504 11.12 1.40 -8.10
N ALA A 505 11.13 2.59 -8.69
CA ALA A 505 10.82 3.84 -7.99
C ALA A 505 9.33 3.94 -7.58
N GLU A 506 8.40 3.51 -8.44
CA GLU A 506 6.97 3.38 -8.13
C GLU A 506 6.74 2.42 -6.95
N LYS A 507 7.44 1.28 -6.93
CA LYS A 507 7.39 0.33 -5.82
C LYS A 507 7.91 0.95 -4.51
N GLN A 508 9.04 1.66 -4.55
CA GLN A 508 9.60 2.32 -3.37
C GLN A 508 8.69 3.45 -2.84
N ALA A 509 8.11 4.26 -3.74
CA ALA A 509 7.13 5.28 -3.38
C ALA A 509 5.85 4.66 -2.79
N SER A 510 5.40 3.50 -3.29
CA SER A 510 4.27 2.76 -2.75
C SER A 510 4.54 2.24 -1.32
N THR A 511 5.73 1.71 -1.05
CA THR A 511 6.16 1.34 0.30
C THR A 511 6.15 2.55 1.23
N ILE A 512 6.83 3.65 0.88
CA ILE A 512 6.88 4.87 1.69
C ILE A 512 5.48 5.45 1.98
N ASN A 513 4.58 5.44 0.98
CA ASN A 513 3.20 5.87 1.16
C ASN A 513 2.39 4.93 2.08
N THR A 514 2.71 3.64 2.09
CA THR A 514 2.10 2.65 3.01
C THR A 514 2.61 2.86 4.44
N ASP A 515 3.92 3.07 4.62
CA ASP A 515 4.53 3.34 5.92
C ASP A 515 4.02 4.67 6.51
N ALA A 516 3.89 5.72 5.69
CA ALA A 516 3.30 7.00 6.09
C ALA A 516 1.80 6.89 6.45
N ALA A 517 1.06 5.98 5.82
CA ALA A 517 -0.33 5.67 6.16
C ALA A 517 -0.44 4.88 7.48
N PHE A 518 0.46 3.93 7.72
CA PHE A 518 0.54 3.17 8.97
C PHE A 518 0.91 4.07 10.16
N ILE A 519 1.93 4.94 10.00
CA ILE A 519 2.30 5.95 11.01
C ILE A 519 1.15 6.92 11.28
N MET A 520 0.36 7.28 10.27
CA MET A 520 -0.85 8.10 10.43
C MET A 520 -1.95 7.42 11.25
N ASP A 521 -2.10 6.10 11.13
CA ASP A 521 -3.11 5.36 11.90
C ASP A 521 -2.64 5.15 13.36
N GLN A 522 -1.37 4.82 13.58
CA GLN A 522 -0.77 4.81 14.93
C GLN A 522 -0.86 6.18 15.61
N ALA A 523 -0.49 7.27 14.93
CA ALA A 523 -0.59 8.62 15.48
C ALA A 523 -2.06 9.04 15.74
N ARG A 524 -3.02 8.50 14.98
CA ARG A 524 -4.45 8.68 15.25
C ARG A 524 -4.89 7.88 16.47
N GLU A 525 -4.48 6.62 16.61
CA GLU A 525 -4.84 5.76 17.74
C GLU A 525 -4.29 6.33 19.07
N VAL A 526 -3.00 6.68 19.10
CA VAL A 526 -2.37 7.33 20.27
C VAL A 526 -3.03 8.69 20.56
N LYS A 527 -3.39 9.47 19.52
CA LYS A 527 -4.16 10.70 19.73
C LYS A 527 -5.56 10.42 20.30
N VAL A 528 -6.29 9.42 19.82
CA VAL A 528 -7.61 9.06 20.37
C VAL A 528 -7.48 8.68 21.84
N GLN A 529 -6.48 7.89 22.21
CA GLN A 529 -6.19 7.56 23.61
C GLN A 529 -5.87 8.82 24.44
N ALA A 530 -5.05 9.74 23.93
CA ALA A 530 -4.71 10.99 24.60
C ALA A 530 -5.89 11.99 24.70
N ASP A 531 -6.81 11.99 23.73
CA ASP A 531 -8.04 12.78 23.70
C ASP A 531 -9.14 12.15 24.57
N GLU A 532 -9.19 10.82 24.72
CA GLU A 532 -10.07 10.12 25.67
C GLU A 532 -9.64 10.37 27.11
N ILE A 533 -8.33 10.23 27.40
CA ILE A 533 -7.74 10.59 28.70
C ILE A 533 -7.95 12.08 29.00
N LEU A 534 -7.80 12.96 27.99
CA LEU A 534 -8.15 14.37 28.14
C LEU A 534 -9.63 14.55 28.46
N THR A 535 -10.53 13.95 27.69
CA THR A 535 -11.98 14.12 27.85
C THR A 535 -12.43 13.64 29.22
N ALA A 536 -11.87 12.54 29.73
CA ALA A 536 -12.08 12.09 31.10
C ALA A 536 -11.57 13.11 32.14
N ALA A 537 -10.34 13.61 31.97
CA ALA A 537 -9.73 14.58 32.89
C ALA A 537 -10.38 15.97 32.85
N GLU A 538 -10.86 16.43 31.69
CA GLU A 538 -11.62 17.67 31.52
C GLU A 538 -13.07 17.53 31.97
N THR A 539 -13.70 16.37 31.79
CA THR A 539 -15.00 16.08 32.41
C THR A 539 -14.88 16.12 33.93
N GLU A 540 -13.81 15.55 34.49
CA GLU A 540 -13.54 15.56 35.92
C GLU A 540 -13.17 16.96 36.44
N ALA A 541 -12.26 17.68 35.77
CA ALA A 541 -11.93 19.05 36.14
C ALA A 541 -13.15 19.99 35.99
N THR A 542 -14.00 19.79 34.99
CA THR A 542 -15.25 20.54 34.81
C THR A 542 -16.30 20.14 35.84
N ARG A 543 -16.36 18.86 36.25
CA ARG A 543 -17.16 18.41 37.41
C ARG A 543 -16.75 19.23 38.63
N LEU A 544 -15.47 19.19 39.00
CA LEU A 544 -14.89 19.88 40.15
C LEU A 544 -15.02 21.42 40.08
N VAL A 545 -14.83 22.04 38.91
CA VAL A 545 -14.96 23.50 38.76
C VAL A 545 -16.42 23.95 38.76
N GLN A 546 -17.34 23.24 38.10
CA GLN A 546 -18.78 23.55 38.21
C GLN A 546 -19.29 23.33 39.63
N GLN A 547 -18.73 22.36 40.34
CA GLN A 547 -19.02 22.02 41.73
C GLN A 547 -18.54 23.10 42.69
N GLU A 548 -17.29 23.54 42.56
CA GLU A 548 -16.75 24.70 43.31
C GLU A 548 -17.53 25.99 43.00
N VAL A 549 -17.94 26.22 41.74
CA VAL A 549 -18.79 27.36 41.35
C VAL A 549 -20.22 27.25 41.93
N ARG A 550 -20.79 26.04 42.05
CA ARG A 550 -22.07 25.80 42.74
C ARG A 550 -21.93 26.02 44.24
N ASN A 551 -20.87 25.51 44.86
CA ASN A 551 -20.55 25.68 46.28
C ASN A 551 -20.37 27.17 46.63
N ARG A 552 -19.61 27.92 45.81
CA ARG A 552 -19.42 29.38 45.98
C ARG A 552 -20.66 30.22 45.67
N ARG A 553 -21.63 29.73 44.88
CA ARG A 553 -22.91 30.42 44.62
C ARG A 553 -23.94 30.30 45.76
N LEU A 554 -23.65 29.55 46.84
CA LEU A 554 -24.58 29.31 47.96
C LEU A 554 -24.27 30.15 49.22
N GLU A 555 -23.91 31.42 48.99
CA GLU A 555 -23.83 32.50 49.99
C GLU A 555 -25.07 32.49 50.93
N PRO A 556 -24.92 32.59 52.27
CA PRO A 556 -26.06 32.57 53.20
C PRO A 556 -27.16 33.58 52.87
N GLN A 557 -26.81 34.74 52.31
CA GLN A 557 -27.79 35.76 51.89
C GLN A 557 -28.78 35.23 50.85
N ALA A 558 -28.35 34.40 49.90
CA ALA A 558 -29.23 33.83 48.88
C ALA A 558 -30.28 32.87 49.49
N ARG A 559 -29.93 32.17 50.57
CA ARG A 559 -30.87 31.29 51.30
C ARG A 559 -31.91 32.11 52.06
N ALA A 560 -31.50 33.22 52.68
CA ALA A 560 -32.40 34.18 53.31
C ALA A 560 -33.36 34.81 52.29
N TRP A 561 -32.85 35.26 51.13
CA TRP A 561 -33.68 35.79 50.04
C TRP A 561 -34.65 34.76 49.46
N ALA A 562 -34.24 33.50 49.28
CA ALA A 562 -35.14 32.44 48.80
C ALA A 562 -36.25 32.11 49.82
N ALA A 563 -35.95 32.10 51.12
CA ALA A 563 -36.94 31.94 52.17
C ALA A 563 -37.90 33.14 52.26
N PHE A 564 -37.38 34.36 52.16
CA PHE A 564 -38.16 35.60 52.13
C PHE A 564 -39.07 35.69 50.89
N ALA A 565 -38.57 35.32 49.71
CA ALA A 565 -39.35 35.27 48.48
C ALA A 565 -40.46 34.21 48.53
N ARG A 566 -40.20 33.05 49.16
CA ARG A 566 -41.25 32.04 49.43
C ARG A 566 -42.31 32.58 50.39
N LEU A 567 -41.92 33.19 51.52
CA LEU A 567 -42.83 33.80 52.49
C LEU A 567 -43.67 34.92 51.87
N LEU A 568 -43.08 35.79 51.03
CA LEU A 568 -43.80 36.81 50.27
C LEU A 568 -44.79 36.18 49.27
N LYS A 569 -44.38 35.15 48.52
CA LYS A 569 -45.24 34.45 47.57
C LYS A 569 -46.45 33.81 48.27
N GLU A 570 -46.22 33.17 49.41
CA GLU A 570 -47.26 32.52 50.22
C GLU A 570 -48.19 33.57 50.87
N GLY A 571 -47.65 34.66 51.42
CA GLY A 571 -48.43 35.78 51.98
C GLY A 571 -49.29 36.51 50.94
N VAL A 572 -48.74 36.82 49.77
CA VAL A 572 -49.50 37.46 48.67
C VAL A 572 -50.62 36.54 48.18
N LYS A 573 -50.37 35.23 48.05
CA LYS A 573 -51.40 34.24 47.70
C LYS A 573 -52.49 34.12 48.78
N ALA A 574 -52.12 34.16 50.06
CA ALA A 574 -53.07 34.09 51.17
C ALA A 574 -54.00 35.32 51.25
N VAL A 575 -53.49 36.52 50.94
CA VAL A 575 -54.25 37.78 51.02
C VAL A 575 -55.02 38.10 49.74
N PHE A 576 -54.45 37.85 48.56
CA PHE A 576 -55.02 38.28 47.27
C PHE A 576 -55.42 37.14 46.33
N GLY A 577 -55.25 35.88 46.75
CA GLY A 577 -55.51 34.70 45.94
C GLY A 577 -54.52 34.52 44.77
N GLU A 578 -54.65 33.40 44.05
CA GLU A 578 -53.76 33.07 42.93
C GLU A 578 -53.81 34.12 41.80
N ALA A 579 -55.01 34.65 41.51
CA ALA A 579 -55.20 35.72 40.52
C ALA A 579 -54.61 37.08 40.96
N GLY A 580 -54.53 37.34 42.27
CA GLY A 580 -53.82 38.50 42.81
C GLY A 580 -52.30 38.34 42.73
N TYR A 581 -51.81 37.14 43.08
CA TYR A 581 -50.41 36.78 42.90
C TYR A 581 -49.94 36.91 41.45
N GLN A 582 -50.72 36.42 40.49
CA GLN A 582 -50.34 36.48 39.07
C GLN A 582 -50.24 37.94 38.58
N ARG A 583 -51.25 38.79 38.86
CA ARG A 583 -51.18 40.22 38.50
C ARG A 583 -49.97 40.94 39.10
N LEU A 584 -49.55 40.57 40.31
CA LEU A 584 -48.34 41.12 40.92
C LEU A 584 -47.06 40.61 40.22
N ALA A 585 -47.00 39.30 39.91
CA ALA A 585 -45.91 38.70 39.17
C ALA A 585 -45.74 39.35 37.78
N ASP A 586 -46.85 39.55 37.04
CA ASP A 586 -46.85 40.19 35.71
C ASP A 586 -46.33 41.64 35.75
N TRP A 587 -46.49 42.34 36.89
CA TRP A 587 -46.01 43.71 37.10
C TRP A 587 -44.54 43.77 37.60
N ILE A 588 -44.08 42.77 38.34
CA ILE A 588 -42.70 42.70 38.87
C ILE A 588 -41.73 42.08 37.86
N ASN A 589 -42.09 40.96 37.24
CA ASN A 589 -41.18 40.14 36.42
C ASN A 589 -40.49 40.92 35.29
N PRO A 590 -41.16 41.83 34.54
CA PRO A 590 -40.50 42.62 33.48
C PRO A 590 -39.48 43.65 34.02
N ARG A 591 -39.63 44.09 35.28
CA ARG A 591 -38.62 44.96 35.93
C ARG A 591 -37.48 44.13 36.51
N TRP A 592 -37.78 42.94 37.04
CA TRP A 592 -36.75 42.03 37.54
C TRP A 592 -35.83 41.52 36.42
N SER A 593 -36.38 41.15 35.26
CA SER A 593 -35.58 40.65 34.14
C SER A 593 -34.48 41.63 33.68
N ALA A 594 -34.73 42.94 33.78
CA ALA A 594 -33.79 44.01 33.46
C ALA A 594 -32.97 44.54 34.66
N HIS A 595 -33.17 43.99 35.88
CA HIS A 595 -32.52 44.52 37.09
C HIS A 595 -30.99 44.27 37.08
N PRO A 596 -30.15 45.19 37.61
CA PRO A 596 -28.70 44.97 37.71
C PRO A 596 -28.34 43.69 38.47
N ASP A 597 -29.06 43.39 39.55
CA ASP A 597 -28.83 42.24 40.43
C ASP A 597 -29.50 40.93 39.97
N ASN A 598 -30.12 40.91 38.78
CA ASN A 598 -30.70 39.68 38.24
C ASN A 598 -29.59 38.75 37.70
N PRO A 599 -29.35 37.57 38.30
CA PRO A 599 -28.26 36.67 37.89
C PRO A 599 -28.50 36.00 36.52
N GLU A 600 -29.72 36.14 35.97
CA GLU A 600 -30.10 35.67 34.62
C GLU A 600 -30.18 36.82 33.60
N ARG A 601 -29.81 38.06 33.97
CA ARG A 601 -29.71 39.18 33.01
C ARG A 601 -28.70 38.81 31.91
N PRO A 602 -29.05 38.95 30.62
CA PRO A 602 -28.10 38.78 29.53
C PRO A 602 -26.87 39.68 29.72
N ILE A 603 -25.68 39.07 29.73
CA ILE A 603 -24.42 39.81 29.82
C ILE A 603 -24.23 40.58 28.51
N GLU A 604 -24.30 41.92 28.57
CA GLU A 604 -23.91 42.78 27.47
C GLU A 604 -22.43 42.54 27.14
N ARG A 605 -22.18 41.88 26.01
CA ARG A 605 -20.84 41.73 25.45
C ARG A 605 -20.34 43.12 25.08
N GLN A 606 -19.41 43.66 25.86
CA GLN A 606 -18.63 44.81 25.42
C GLN A 606 -17.98 44.47 24.06
N PRO A 607 -18.06 45.35 23.05
CA PRO A 607 -17.35 45.14 21.80
C PRO A 607 -15.85 45.07 22.10
N ALA A 608 -15.15 44.12 21.46
CA ALA A 608 -13.74 43.87 21.76
C ALA A 608 -12.90 45.13 21.59
N GLN A 609 -12.13 45.50 22.61
CA GLN A 609 -11.19 46.60 22.52
C GLN A 609 -10.17 46.28 21.42
N THR A 610 -10.18 47.07 20.35
CA THR A 610 -9.19 47.00 19.28
C THR A 610 -7.82 47.39 19.86
N VAL A 611 -6.99 46.40 20.14
CA VAL A 611 -5.62 46.62 20.65
C VAL A 611 -4.83 47.38 19.58
N SER A 612 -4.64 48.68 19.81
CA SER A 612 -3.83 49.52 18.95
C SER A 612 -2.40 49.01 18.93
N ARG A 613 -1.90 48.64 17.75
CA ARG A 613 -0.47 48.41 17.56
C ARG A 613 0.24 49.76 17.66
N GLY A 614 1.00 49.96 18.73
CA GLY A 614 1.99 51.04 18.78
C GLY A 614 3.02 50.88 17.64
N PRO A 615 3.64 51.97 17.17
CA PRO A 615 4.69 51.91 16.16
C PRO A 615 5.88 51.10 16.68
N ALA A 616 6.47 50.27 15.82
CA ALA A 616 7.67 49.52 16.15
C ALA A 616 8.93 50.42 16.05
N PRO A 617 9.91 50.25 16.95
CA PRO A 617 11.29 50.66 16.71
C PRO A 617 12.01 49.70 15.74
#